data_AF-A0A950FBR7-F1
#
_entry.id   AF-A0A950FBR7-F1
#
_cell.length_a   1.000
_cell.length_b   1.000
_cell.length_c   1.000
_cell.angle_alpha   90.00
_cell.angle_beta   90.00
_cell.angle_gamma   90.00
#
_symmetry.space_group_name_H-M   'P 1'
#
loop_
_entity.id
_entity.type
_entity.pdbx_description
1 polymer ?
#
loop_
_entity_poly.entity_id
_entity_poly.type
_entity_poly.pdbx_seq_one_letter_code
_entity_poly.pdbx_strand_id
1 'polypeptide(L)'
;MATIVEHRKHPANTLTARSIKATLVLAADEILALSAPDGQPRCVVRINVAERTVVADLNAKSVRKAIATIRANGPQACAVVLQGKLQPDNTLAEAGLTIQLKASTNLSANNGGSNNDQS
;
A
#
# COMPACT_ATOMS: atom_id res chain seq x y z
N MET A 1 -23.67 9.55 48.34
CA MET A 1 -24.21 9.62 46.97
C MET A 1 -23.06 9.35 46.01
N ALA A 2 -23.01 8.17 45.41
CA ALA A 2 -22.06 7.83 44.34
C ALA A 2 -22.85 7.14 43.24
N THR A 3 -23.03 7.85 42.12
CA THR A 3 -23.76 7.34 40.96
C THR A 3 -22.89 6.28 40.29
N ILE A 4 -23.26 5.01 40.48
CA ILE A 4 -22.75 3.90 39.69
C ILE A 4 -23.29 4.12 38.28
N VAL A 5 -22.40 4.48 37.35
CA VAL A 5 -22.73 4.54 35.94
C VAL A 5 -22.83 3.08 35.46
N GLU A 6 -24.03 2.52 35.61
CA GLU A 6 -24.40 1.24 35.02
C GLU A 6 -24.30 1.40 33.50
N HIS A 7 -23.20 0.92 32.91
CA HIS A 7 -23.08 0.77 31.48
C HIS A 7 -24.19 -0.19 31.04
N ARG A 8 -25.30 0.38 30.56
CA ARG A 8 -26.37 -0.37 29.92
C ARG A 8 -25.76 -1.25 28.84
N LYS A 9 -25.72 -2.55 29.14
CA LYS A 9 -25.51 -3.65 28.22
C LYS A 9 -26.43 -3.43 27.02
N HIS A 10 -25.88 -2.96 25.89
CA HIS A 10 -26.56 -3.04 24.61
C HIS A 10 -26.34 -4.46 24.08
N PRO A 11 -27.35 -5.35 24.09
CA PRO A 11 -27.18 -6.67 23.50
C PRO A 11 -27.16 -6.56 21.97
N ALA A 12 -26.03 -6.96 21.38
CA ALA A 12 -25.90 -7.52 20.04
C ALA A 12 -26.10 -6.60 18.80
N ASN A 13 -25.25 -5.58 18.65
CA ASN A 13 -24.84 -5.07 17.31
C ASN A 13 -23.58 -5.81 16.78
N THR A 14 -23.30 -7.00 17.31
CA THR A 14 -22.15 -7.81 16.91
C THR A 14 -22.46 -8.50 15.59
N LEU A 15 -21.89 -8.00 14.50
CA LEU A 15 -21.97 -8.63 13.19
C LEU A 15 -20.69 -9.43 12.94
N THR A 16 -20.86 -10.71 12.57
CA THR A 16 -19.73 -11.57 12.22
C THR A 16 -19.38 -11.38 10.75
N ALA A 17 -18.24 -10.74 10.48
CA ALA A 17 -17.70 -10.65 9.13
C ALA A 17 -16.89 -11.90 8.78
N ARG A 18 -16.97 -12.36 7.51
CA ARG A 18 -16.17 -13.51 7.03
C ARG A 18 -14.69 -13.19 6.84
N SER A 19 -14.35 -11.93 6.58
CA SER A 19 -12.98 -11.50 6.33
C SER A 19 -12.85 -9.98 6.46
N ILE A 20 -11.70 -9.51 6.93
CA ILE A 20 -11.35 -8.09 6.92
C ILE A 20 -10.37 -7.86 5.77
N LYS A 21 -10.73 -7.01 4.81
CA LYS A 21 -9.78 -6.54 3.80
C LYS A 21 -9.10 -5.29 4.34
N ALA A 22 -7.80 -5.35 4.53
CA ALA A 22 -6.98 -4.22 4.97
C ALA A 22 -6.23 -3.62 3.78
N THR A 23 -6.12 -2.30 3.76
CA THR A 23 -5.34 -1.56 2.77
C THR A 23 -4.42 -0.60 3.52
N LEU A 24 -3.13 -0.69 3.25
CA LEU A 24 -2.07 0.06 3.87
C LEU A 24 -1.35 0.85 2.79
N VAL A 25 -1.19 2.16 3.01
CA VAL A 25 -0.41 3.02 2.15
C VAL A 25 0.98 3.14 2.77
N LEU A 26 2.01 2.79 2.00
CA LEU A 26 3.41 2.79 2.44
C LEU A 26 4.17 3.89 1.72
N ALA A 27 5.17 4.46 2.39
CA ALA A 27 6.12 5.38 1.77
C ALA A 27 7.05 4.63 0.81
N ALA A 28 7.33 5.21 -0.35
CA ALA A 28 8.20 4.59 -1.34
C ALA A 28 9.65 4.46 -0.87
N ASP A 29 10.12 5.37 -0.02
CA ASP A 29 11.47 5.32 0.55
C ASP A 29 11.71 4.07 1.41
N GLU A 30 10.72 3.68 2.22
CA GLU A 30 10.76 2.45 3.03
C GLU A 30 10.83 1.19 2.17
N ILE A 31 10.22 1.21 0.98
CA ILE A 31 10.28 0.08 0.03
C ILE A 31 11.65 -0.04 -0.61
N LEU A 32 12.37 1.07 -0.81
CA LEU A 32 13.76 1.03 -1.32
C LEU A 32 14.73 0.42 -0.29
N ALA A 33 14.43 0.57 1.00
CA ALA A 33 15.19 -0.05 2.07
C ALA A 33 14.96 -1.57 2.17
N LEU A 34 13.87 -2.09 1.59
CA LEU A 34 13.62 -3.54 1.52
C LEU A 34 14.60 -4.19 0.55
N SER A 35 15.44 -5.09 1.08
CA SER A 35 16.20 -6.03 0.25
C SER A 35 15.32 -7.23 -0.06
N ALA A 36 14.78 -7.30 -1.28
CA ALA A 36 14.16 -8.54 -1.75
C ALA A 36 15.28 -9.59 -1.93
N PRO A 37 15.30 -10.70 -1.16
CA PRO A 37 16.33 -11.71 -1.31
C PRO A 37 16.23 -12.32 -2.71
N ASP A 38 17.33 -12.30 -3.46
CA ASP A 38 17.33 -12.85 -4.81
C ASP A 38 17.15 -14.37 -4.74
N GLY A 39 16.21 -14.90 -5.53
CA GLY A 39 15.89 -16.34 -5.57
C GLY A 39 14.79 -16.83 -4.62
N GLN A 40 14.27 -16.02 -3.68
CA GLN A 40 13.11 -16.43 -2.88
C GLN A 40 11.77 -16.11 -3.60
N PRO A 41 10.80 -17.05 -3.65
CA PRO A 41 9.51 -16.79 -4.28
C PRO A 41 8.62 -15.84 -3.46
N ARG A 42 8.88 -15.74 -2.16
CA ARG A 42 8.08 -15.00 -1.18
C ARG A 42 8.97 -14.22 -0.23
N CYS A 43 8.51 -13.05 0.18
CA CYS A 43 9.20 -12.13 1.06
C CYS A 43 8.24 -11.73 2.18
N VAL A 44 8.60 -12.05 3.42
CA VAL A 44 7.83 -11.67 4.60
C VAL A 44 8.25 -10.26 5.03
N VAL A 45 7.30 -9.34 5.02
CA VAL A 45 7.52 -7.94 5.40
C VAL A 45 6.75 -7.64 6.67
N ARG A 46 7.42 -7.03 7.65
CA ARG A 46 6.77 -6.51 8.86
C ARG A 46 6.47 -5.04 8.64
N ILE A 47 5.20 -4.67 8.73
CA ILE A 47 4.73 -3.29 8.60
C ILE A 47 4.28 -2.81 9.97
N ASN A 48 4.81 -1.68 10.41
CA ASN A 48 4.35 -1.01 11.63
C ASN A 48 3.41 0.14 11.24
N VAL A 49 2.21 0.14 11.80
CA VAL A 49 1.20 1.20 11.64
C VAL A 49 0.83 1.69 13.04
N ALA A 50 1.36 2.85 13.44
CA ALA A 50 1.27 3.34 14.81
C ALA A 50 1.71 2.26 15.80
N GLU A 51 0.86 1.85 16.75
CA GLU A 51 1.17 0.82 17.75
C GLU A 51 0.85 -0.62 17.28
N ARG A 52 0.51 -0.81 16.00
CA ARG A 52 0.17 -2.13 15.46
C ARG A 52 1.24 -2.62 14.50
N THR A 53 1.77 -3.81 14.76
CA THR A 53 2.59 -4.55 13.79
C THR A 53 1.71 -5.51 13.00
N VAL A 54 1.84 -5.47 11.67
CA VAL A 54 1.16 -6.36 10.74
C VAL A 54 2.23 -7.07 9.91
N VAL A 55 2.09 -8.38 9.72
CA VAL A 55 3.04 -9.17 8.91
C VAL A 55 2.39 -9.47 7.57
N ALA A 56 3.06 -9.22 6.46
CA ALA A 56 2.55 -9.52 5.13
C ALA A 56 3.49 -10.46 4.38
N ASP A 57 2.92 -11.50 3.79
CA ASP A 57 3.64 -12.38 2.87
C ASP A 57 3.45 -11.88 1.43
N LEU A 58 4.51 -11.32 0.84
CA LEU A 58 4.51 -10.71 -0.48
C LEU A 58 5.25 -11.56 -1.50
N ASN A 59 4.76 -11.58 -2.73
CA ASN A 59 5.54 -12.14 -3.83
C ASN A 59 6.78 -11.28 -4.10
N ALA A 60 7.96 -11.91 -4.06
CA ALA A 60 9.23 -11.23 -4.29
C ALA A 60 9.32 -10.58 -5.68
N LYS A 61 8.60 -11.09 -6.69
CA LYS A 61 8.50 -10.47 -8.02
C LYS A 61 7.83 -9.09 -7.96
N SER A 62 6.76 -8.97 -7.17
CA SER A 62 6.04 -7.70 -7.01
C SER A 62 6.88 -6.67 -6.25
N VAL A 63 7.62 -7.11 -5.22
CA VAL A 63 8.56 -6.25 -4.48
C VAL A 63 9.68 -5.76 -5.39
N ARG A 64 10.31 -6.64 -6.18
CA ARG A 64 11.35 -6.25 -7.15
C ARG A 64 10.84 -5.26 -8.20
N LYS A 65 9.64 -5.49 -8.74
CA LYS A 65 9.00 -4.56 -9.67
C LYS A 65 8.74 -3.20 -9.00
N ALA A 66 8.30 -3.20 -7.74
CA ALA A 66 8.08 -1.98 -6.99
C ALA A 66 9.37 -1.17 -6.82
N ILE A 67 10.44 -1.81 -6.37
CA ILE A 67 11.76 -1.19 -6.21
C ILE A 67 12.25 -0.61 -7.55
N ALA A 68 12.12 -1.36 -8.65
CA ALA A 68 12.51 -0.89 -9.98
C ALA A 68 11.72 0.36 -10.43
N THR A 69 10.39 0.35 -10.25
CA THR A 69 9.53 1.50 -10.59
C THR A 69 9.88 2.74 -9.77
N ILE A 70 10.12 2.56 -8.46
CA ILE A 70 10.48 3.66 -7.56
C ILE A 70 11.85 4.25 -7.93
N ARG A 71 12.83 3.39 -8.26
CA ARG A 71 14.15 3.85 -8.75
C ARG A 71 14.05 4.61 -10.08
N ALA A 72 13.12 4.23 -10.96
CA ALA A 72 12.97 4.85 -12.27
C ALA A 72 12.25 6.22 -12.23
N ASN A 73 11.24 6.37 -11.36
CA ASN A 73 10.39 7.59 -11.33
C ASN A 73 10.68 8.49 -10.13
N GLY A 74 11.43 8.00 -9.14
CA GLY A 74 11.66 8.66 -7.87
C GLY A 74 10.59 8.33 -6.81
N PRO A 75 10.96 8.27 -5.52
CA PRO A 75 10.04 7.91 -4.43
C PRO A 75 8.90 8.93 -4.24
N GLN A 76 9.13 10.22 -4.50
CA GLN A 76 8.11 11.26 -4.34
C GLN A 76 6.93 11.13 -5.33
N ALA A 77 7.18 10.54 -6.50
CA ALA A 77 6.17 10.33 -7.54
C ALA A 77 5.46 8.97 -7.40
N CYS A 78 5.86 8.13 -6.44
CA CYS A 78 5.34 6.77 -6.29
C CYS A 78 4.52 6.64 -5.00
N ALA A 79 3.28 6.16 -5.11
CA ALA A 79 2.49 5.70 -3.98
C ALA A 79 2.50 4.17 -3.95
N VAL A 80 2.88 3.59 -2.80
CA VAL A 80 2.87 2.14 -2.63
C VAL A 80 1.63 1.76 -1.83
N VAL A 81 0.82 0.87 -2.39
CA VAL A 81 -0.39 0.37 -1.74
C VAL A 81 -0.26 -1.12 -1.54
N LEU A 82 -0.33 -1.53 -0.28
CA LEU A 82 -0.40 -2.91 0.14
C LEU A 82 -1.84 -3.25 0.51
N GLN A 83 -2.39 -4.31 -0.07
CA GLN A 83 -3.74 -4.77 0.24
C GLN A 83 -3.75 -6.27 0.51
N GLY A 84 -4.56 -6.72 1.47
CA GLY A 84 -4.68 -8.14 1.77
C GLY A 84 -5.83 -8.42 2.73
N LYS A 85 -6.04 -9.70 3.02
CA LYS A 85 -6.99 -10.15 4.04
C LYS A 85 -6.28 -10.19 5.38
N LEU A 86 -6.73 -9.38 6.33
CA LEU A 86 -6.20 -9.38 7.68
C LEU A 86 -6.72 -10.61 8.43
N GLN A 87 -5.78 -11.42 8.89
CA GLN A 87 -6.03 -12.62 9.68
C GLN A 87 -5.98 -12.30 11.18
N PRO A 88 -6.55 -13.16 12.04
CA PRO A 88 -6.61 -12.95 13.49
C PRO A 88 -5.23 -12.84 14.16
N ASP A 89 -4.20 -13.42 13.54
CA ASP A 89 -2.80 -13.41 13.98
C ASP A 89 -2.04 -12.12 13.56
N ASN A 90 -2.74 -11.11 13.05
CA ASN A 90 -2.18 -9.91 12.44
C ASN A 90 -1.34 -10.18 11.18
N THR A 91 -1.59 -11.29 10.48
CA THR A 91 -1.00 -11.56 9.18
C THR A 91 -1.92 -11.10 8.06
N LEU A 92 -1.37 -10.42 7.06
CA LEU A 92 -2.02 -10.13 5.79
C LEU A 92 -1.84 -11.34 4.86
N ALA A 93 -2.90 -12.14 4.73
CA ALA A 93 -2.98 -13.20 3.74
C ALA A 93 -3.35 -12.61 2.36
N GLU A 94 -2.93 -13.30 1.29
CA GLU A 94 -3.17 -12.88 -0.10
C GLU A 94 -2.72 -11.43 -0.36
N ALA A 95 -1.62 -11.03 0.27
CA ALA A 95 -1.16 -9.66 0.25
C ALA A 95 -0.60 -9.30 -1.13
N GLY A 96 -1.20 -8.29 -1.75
CA GLY A 96 -0.82 -7.72 -3.04
C GLY A 96 -0.17 -6.36 -2.87
N LEU A 97 1.03 -6.21 -3.43
CA LEU A 97 1.75 -4.94 -3.50
C LEU A 97 1.50 -4.27 -4.86
N THR A 98 1.00 -3.05 -4.83
CA THR A 98 0.69 -2.26 -6.04
C THR A 98 1.42 -0.93 -5.96
N ILE A 99 2.03 -0.50 -7.07
CA ILE A 99 2.60 0.85 -7.20
C ILE A 99 1.65 1.68 -8.06
N GLN A 100 1.27 2.83 -7.53
CA GLN A 100 0.55 3.85 -8.28
C GLN A 100 1.49 5.02 -8.47
N LEU A 101 1.81 5.33 -9.73
CA LEU A 101 2.47 6.59 -10.04
C LEU A 101 1.46 7.69 -9.75
N LYS A 102 1.79 8.59 -8.83
CA LYS A 102 1.12 9.87 -8.76
C LYS A 102 1.45 10.51 -10.10
N ALA A 103 0.44 10.64 -10.97
CA ALA A 103 0.61 11.42 -12.17
C ALA A 103 1.05 12.81 -11.71
N SER A 104 2.36 13.08 -11.73
CA SER A 104 2.83 14.43 -11.93
C SER A 104 2.13 14.86 -13.20
N THR A 105 1.26 15.86 -13.08
CA THR A 105 0.76 16.61 -14.22
C THR A 105 1.97 16.96 -15.05
N ASN A 106 2.27 16.12 -16.05
CA ASN A 106 3.31 16.40 -16.98
C ASN A 106 2.71 17.50 -17.83
N LEU A 107 3.17 18.71 -17.55
CA LEU A 107 2.97 19.90 -18.32
C LEU A 107 3.56 19.63 -19.72
N SER A 108 2.88 18.81 -20.53
CA SER A 108 3.10 18.75 -21.96
C SER A 108 2.41 19.97 -22.55
N ALA A 109 3.07 21.12 -22.37
CA ALA A 109 2.73 22.36 -23.04
C ALA A 109 2.99 22.14 -24.54
N ASN A 110 1.92 21.78 -25.24
CA ASN A 110 1.54 22.27 -26.57
C ASN A 110 2.69 22.84 -27.42
N ASN A 111 3.40 21.97 -28.16
CA ASN A 111 4.24 22.40 -29.26
C ASN A 111 3.41 22.35 -30.56
N GLY A 112 2.48 23.30 -30.66
CA GLY A 112 1.76 23.62 -31.90
C GLY A 112 2.45 24.80 -32.58
N GLY A 113 3.06 24.54 -33.74
CA GLY A 113 3.66 25.55 -34.61
C GLY A 113 3.63 25.06 -36.06
N SER A 114 2.53 25.38 -36.74
CA SER A 114 2.22 25.03 -38.12
C SER A 114 3.32 25.45 -39.10
N ASN A 115 3.80 24.51 -39.92
CA ASN A 115 4.54 24.85 -41.14
C ASN A 115 3.54 25.39 -42.17
N ASN A 116 3.70 26.66 -42.50
CA ASN A 116 2.92 27.36 -43.51
C ASN A 116 3.36 26.91 -44.90
N ASP A 117 2.39 26.43 -45.66
CA ASP A 117 2.47 26.04 -47.06
C ASP A 117 2.50 27.31 -47.93
N GLN A 118 3.61 27.53 -48.66
CA GLN A 118 3.68 28.49 -49.77
C GLN A 118 4.66 27.98 -50.82
N SER A 119 4.14 27.55 -51.98
CA SER A 119 4.74 27.70 -53.30
C SER A 119 3.66 27.56 -54.37
#